data_AF-A0AAW3FDS9-F1
#
_entry.id   AF-A0AAW3FDS9-F1
#
_cell.length_a   1.000
_cell.length_b   1.000
_cell.length_c   1.000
_cell.angle_alpha   90.00
_cell.angle_beta   90.00
_cell.angle_gamma   90.00
#
_symmetry.space_group_name_H-M   'P 1'
#
loop_
_entity.id
_entity.type
_entity.pdbx_description
1 polymer ?
#
loop_
_entity_poly.entity_id
_entity_poly.type
_entity_poly.pdbx_seq_one_letter_code
_entity_poly.pdbx_strand_id
1 'polypeptide(L)'
;MKDFKLDKCYRVQFEYLLDCINIEQIGENATDKERINFVFKTFEDEYGNPYNKRIYPNECERLAQYLRGLPSCINIAFTDYDIIQIGKSWGFCKSSIAGARFVKNWFDESALRLIQMRDMLND
;
A
#
# COMPACT_ATOMS: atom_id res chain seq x y z
N MET A 1 16.75 12.13 8.19
CA MET A 1 15.80 11.06 7.79
C MET A 1 14.46 11.43 8.39
N LYS A 2 13.44 11.75 7.60
CA LYS A 2 12.10 12.06 8.13
C LYS A 2 11.57 10.77 8.77
N ASP A 3 11.58 10.73 10.10
CA ASP A 3 11.15 9.58 10.91
C ASP A 3 9.61 9.49 10.81
N PHE A 4 9.06 8.38 10.33
CA PHE A 4 7.61 8.15 10.15
C PHE A 4 6.79 8.26 11.45
N LYS A 5 7.45 8.46 12.59
CA LYS A 5 6.83 8.76 13.89
C LYS A 5 5.94 10.01 13.90
N LEU A 6 5.94 10.83 12.86
CA LEU A 6 5.22 12.11 12.82
C LEU A 6 3.75 12.04 12.37
N ASP A 7 3.24 10.91 11.86
CA ASP A 7 1.81 10.76 11.58
C ASP A 7 1.17 9.66 12.45
N LYS A 8 0.86 10.03 13.71
CA LYS A 8 0.31 9.11 14.73
C LYS A 8 -0.97 8.39 14.27
N CYS A 9 -1.68 8.92 13.28
CA CYS A 9 -2.97 8.39 12.85
C CYS A 9 -2.85 7.11 12.01
N TYR A 10 -1.79 6.95 11.22
CA TYR A 10 -1.68 5.87 10.21
C TYR A 10 -0.45 4.98 10.36
N ARG A 11 0.30 5.16 11.46
CA ARG A 11 1.54 4.43 11.76
C ARG A 11 1.47 2.92 11.47
N VAL A 12 0.44 2.23 11.97
CA VAL A 12 0.29 0.77 11.80
C VAL A 12 0.10 0.35 10.34
N GLN A 13 -0.50 1.21 9.51
CA GLN A 13 -0.70 0.94 8.09
C GLN A 13 0.61 1.17 7.32
N PHE A 14 1.37 2.21 7.64
CA PHE A 14 2.67 2.48 7.03
C PHE A 14 3.67 1.36 7.34
N GLU A 15 3.78 0.96 8.61
CA GLU A 15 4.66 -0.14 9.03
C GLU A 15 4.33 -1.43 8.26
N TYR A 16 3.05 -1.79 8.22
CA TYR A 16 2.60 -2.96 7.46
C TYR A 16 2.94 -2.89 5.98
N LEU A 17 2.69 -1.76 5.32
CA LEU A 17 2.95 -1.63 3.88
C LEU A 17 4.45 -1.71 3.58
N LEU A 18 5.31 -1.12 4.43
CA LEU A 18 6.76 -1.22 4.29
C LEU A 18 7.27 -2.65 4.47
N ASP A 19 6.68 -3.41 5.40
CA ASP A 19 7.01 -4.82 5.63
C ASP A 19 6.55 -5.73 4.48
N CYS A 20 5.53 -5.32 3.73
CA CYS A 20 5.03 -6.05 2.55
C CYS A 20 5.89 -5.85 1.29
N ILE A 21 6.79 -4.86 1.24
CA ILE A 21 7.58 -4.56 0.03
C ILE A 21 8.61 -5.66 -0.19
N ASN A 22 8.65 -6.20 -1.41
CA ASN A 22 9.66 -7.18 -1.79
C ASN A 22 11.02 -6.49 -1.95
N ILE A 23 11.91 -6.72 -0.99
CA ILE A 23 13.25 -6.13 -0.95
C ILE A 23 14.31 -6.91 -1.74
N GLU A 24 13.99 -8.05 -2.36
CA GLU A 24 14.97 -8.88 -3.08
C GLU A 24 15.73 -8.10 -4.16
N GLN A 25 15.07 -7.15 -4.82
CA GLN A 25 15.66 -6.36 -5.91
C GLN A 25 16.38 -5.08 -5.45
N ILE A 26 16.18 -4.66 -4.20
CA ILE A 26 16.71 -3.39 -3.65
C ILE A 26 17.62 -3.57 -2.43
N GLY A 27 17.68 -4.78 -1.88
CA GLY A 27 18.53 -5.14 -0.75
C GLY A 27 17.89 -4.85 0.61
N GLU A 28 18.31 -5.60 1.64
CA GLU A 28 17.77 -5.52 3.01
C GLU A 28 17.97 -4.15 3.67
N ASN A 29 19.04 -3.45 3.31
CA ASN A 29 19.40 -2.15 3.86
C ASN A 29 18.75 -0.97 3.11
N ALA A 30 17.84 -1.23 2.17
CA ALA A 30 17.13 -0.17 1.46
C ALA A 30 16.34 0.70 2.46
N THR A 31 16.57 2.00 2.37
CA THR A 31 15.83 3.02 3.12
C THR A 31 14.36 3.00 2.74
N ASP A 32 13.48 3.49 3.62
CA ASP A 32 12.05 3.57 3.31
C ASP A 32 11.76 4.38 2.04
N LYS A 33 12.56 5.42 1.76
CA LYS A 33 12.48 6.18 0.52
C LYS A 33 12.79 5.32 -0.70
N GLU A 34 13.84 4.49 -0.65
CA GLU A 34 14.19 3.58 -1.73
C GLU A 34 13.11 2.51 -1.92
N ARG A 35 12.55 1.96 -0.83
CA ARG A 35 11.45 0.98 -0.88
C ARG A 35 10.21 1.56 -1.54
N ILE A 36 9.77 2.75 -1.14
CA ILE A 36 8.60 3.40 -1.73
C ILE A 36 8.86 3.78 -3.19
N ASN A 37 10.03 4.34 -3.52
CA ASN A 37 10.35 4.68 -4.90
C ASN A 37 10.43 3.44 -5.79
N PHE A 38 10.88 2.29 -5.27
CA PHE A 38 10.84 1.01 -5.98
C PHE A 38 9.41 0.60 -6.33
N VAL A 39 8.48 0.63 -5.38
CA VAL A 39 7.06 0.32 -5.63
C VAL A 39 6.49 1.19 -6.74
N PHE A 40 6.70 2.51 -6.68
CA PHE A 40 6.14 3.43 -7.68
C PHE A 40 6.80 3.31 -9.05
N LYS A 41 8.11 3.01 -9.09
CA LYS A 41 8.79 2.72 -10.36
C LYS A 41 8.21 1.47 -11.01
N THR A 42 8.09 0.37 -10.26
CA THR A 42 7.51 -0.87 -10.78
C THR A 42 6.04 -0.70 -11.18
N PHE A 43 5.25 0.05 -10.41
CA PHE A 43 3.88 0.39 -10.76
C PHE A 43 3.76 1.12 -12.10
N GLU A 44 4.60 2.12 -12.35
CA GLU A 44 4.57 2.85 -13.62
C GLU A 44 5.04 1.96 -14.78
N ASP A 45 6.06 1.14 -14.57
CA ASP A 45 6.59 0.21 -15.58
C ASP A 45 5.56 -0.87 -15.96
N GLU A 46 4.86 -1.46 -14.99
CA GLU A 46 3.92 -2.56 -15.21
C GLU A 46 2.49 -2.08 -15.56
N TYR A 47 2.06 -0.95 -14.98
CA TYR A 47 0.65 -0.54 -14.99
C TYR A 47 0.42 0.92 -15.45
N GLY A 48 1.48 1.67 -15.76
CA GLY A 48 1.44 3.07 -16.22
C GLY A 48 1.18 3.27 -17.72
N ASN A 49 0.84 2.21 -18.46
CA ASN A 49 0.59 2.29 -19.90
C ASN A 49 -0.65 3.16 -20.25
N PRO A 50 -0.75 3.69 -21.48
CA PRO A 50 -1.86 4.59 -21.88
C PRO A 50 -3.25 3.97 -21.75
N TYR A 51 -3.38 2.65 -21.90
CA TYR A 51 -4.66 1.96 -21.76
C TYR A 51 -5.16 2.01 -20.30
N ASN A 52 -4.31 1.65 -19.34
CA ASN A 52 -4.64 1.70 -17.92
C ASN A 52 -4.87 3.12 -17.42
N LYS A 53 -4.06 4.10 -17.88
CA LYS A 53 -4.27 5.52 -17.58
C LYS A 53 -5.60 6.06 -18.12
N ARG A 54 -6.11 5.50 -19.22
CA ARG A 54 -7.42 5.87 -19.77
C ARG A 54 -8.57 5.27 -18.96
N ILE A 55 -8.45 4.00 -18.54
CA ILE A 55 -9.50 3.31 -17.77
C ILE A 55 -9.56 3.83 -16.33
N TYR A 56 -8.40 4.02 -15.70
CA TYR A 56 -8.25 4.51 -14.34
C TYR A 56 -7.41 5.80 -14.36
N PRO A 57 -8.02 6.96 -14.68
CA PRO A 57 -7.29 8.22 -14.79
C PRO A 57 -6.75 8.71 -13.45
N ASN A 58 -7.47 8.45 -12.35
CA ASN A 58 -7.01 8.76 -11.01
C ASN A 58 -5.85 7.81 -10.60
N GLU A 59 -4.72 8.37 -10.17
CA GLU A 59 -3.54 7.59 -9.79
C GLU A 59 -3.80 6.65 -8.60
N CYS A 60 -4.50 7.13 -7.57
CA CYS A 60 -4.81 6.35 -6.38
C CYS A 60 -5.72 5.16 -6.71
N GLU A 61 -6.75 5.38 -7.52
CA GLU A 61 -7.61 4.29 -8.00
C GLU A 61 -6.82 3.29 -8.85
N ARG A 62 -5.98 3.79 -9.76
CA ARG A 62 -5.15 2.93 -10.63
C ARG A 62 -4.16 2.09 -9.82
N LEU A 63 -3.55 2.67 -8.79
CA LEU A 63 -2.67 1.95 -7.87
C LEU A 63 -3.46 0.91 -7.06
N ALA A 64 -4.68 1.23 -6.61
CA ALA A 64 -5.54 0.25 -5.93
C ALA A 64 -5.89 -0.94 -6.84
N GLN A 65 -6.17 -0.71 -8.12
CA GLN A 65 -6.40 -1.78 -9.10
C GLN A 65 -5.16 -2.62 -9.35
N TYR A 66 -3.99 -1.98 -9.43
CA TYR A 66 -2.72 -2.68 -9.54
C TYR A 66 -2.45 -3.59 -8.32
N LEU A 67 -2.67 -3.09 -7.10
CA LEU A 67 -2.51 -3.87 -5.87
C LEU A 67 -3.46 -5.08 -5.79
N ARG A 68 -4.69 -4.95 -6.31
CA ARG A 68 -5.63 -6.08 -6.45
C ARG A 68 -5.11 -7.16 -7.40
N GLY A 69 -4.23 -6.80 -8.32
CA GLY A 69 -3.58 -7.69 -9.28
C GLY A 69 -2.39 -8.48 -8.73
N LEU A 70 -2.08 -8.37 -7.44
CA LEU A 70 -0.96 -9.06 -6.77
C LEU A 70 0.41 -8.78 -7.43
N PRO A 71 0.87 -7.52 -7.40
CA PRO A 71 2.10 -7.13 -8.06
C PRO A 71 3.34 -7.75 -7.39
N SER A 72 4.41 -7.93 -8.18
CA SER A 72 5.64 -8.59 -7.73
C SER A 72 6.44 -7.80 -6.69
N CYS A 73 6.31 -6.47 -6.70
CA CYS A 73 7.08 -5.57 -5.84
C CYS A 73 6.51 -5.41 -4.42
N ILE A 74 5.27 -5.84 -4.16
CA ILE A 74 4.62 -5.68 -2.86
C ILE A 74 3.56 -6.78 -2.61
N ASN A 75 3.72 -7.50 -1.51
CA ASN A 75 2.86 -8.63 -1.14
C ASN A 75 1.95 -8.26 0.04
N ILE A 76 0.83 -7.60 -0.27
CA ILE A 76 -0.21 -7.31 0.73
C ILE A 76 -1.24 -8.44 0.83
N ALA A 77 -1.84 -8.60 2.01
CA ALA A 77 -2.96 -9.50 2.24
C ALA A 77 -4.06 -9.33 1.18
N PHE A 78 -4.51 -10.46 0.66
CA PHE A 78 -5.47 -10.51 -0.44
C PHE A 78 -6.81 -11.11 -0.03
N THR A 79 -6.79 -12.14 0.83
CA THR A 79 -8.02 -12.82 1.23
C THR A 79 -8.76 -11.99 2.28
N ASP A 80 -10.10 -11.99 2.21
CA ASP A 80 -10.95 -11.32 3.20
C ASP A 80 -10.60 -11.75 4.64
N TYR A 81 -10.29 -13.03 4.84
CA TYR A 81 -9.91 -13.55 6.14
C TYR A 81 -8.65 -12.87 6.68
N ASP A 82 -7.57 -12.85 5.89
CA ASP A 82 -6.28 -12.28 6.30
C ASP A 82 -6.42 -10.77 6.57
N ILE A 83 -7.13 -10.07 5.66
CA ILE A 83 -7.42 -8.64 5.80
C ILE A 83 -8.21 -8.36 7.09
N ILE A 84 -9.21 -9.18 7.42
CA ILE A 84 -9.97 -9.05 8.67
C ILE A 84 -9.08 -9.30 9.90
N GLN A 85 -8.18 -10.29 9.86
CA GLN A 85 -7.27 -10.56 10.99
C GLN A 85 -6.31 -9.39 11.23
N ILE A 86 -5.77 -8.80 10.17
CA ILE A 86 -4.97 -7.57 10.25
C ILE A 86 -5.80 -6.45 10.90
N GLY A 87 -7.00 -6.18 10.39
CA GLY A 87 -7.86 -5.14 10.92
C GLY A 87 -8.30 -5.38 12.37
N LYS A 88 -8.41 -6.64 12.82
CA LYS A 88 -8.61 -6.98 14.25
C LYS A 88 -7.37 -6.67 15.08
N SER A 89 -6.18 -7.03 14.58
CA SER A 89 -4.91 -6.77 15.26
C SER A 89 -4.65 -5.27 15.48
N TRP A 90 -5.11 -4.43 14.54
CA TRP A 90 -5.03 -2.97 14.63
C TRP A 90 -6.19 -2.34 15.41
N GLY A 91 -7.18 -3.14 15.83
CA GLY A 91 -8.35 -2.67 16.59
C GLY A 91 -9.44 -1.99 15.75
N PHE A 92 -9.40 -2.06 14.42
CA PHE A 92 -10.41 -1.50 13.51
C PHE A 92 -11.63 -2.43 13.33
N CYS A 93 -11.42 -3.74 13.30
CA CYS A 93 -12.47 -4.73 13.05
C CYS A 93 -13.13 -5.25 14.34
N LYS A 94 -13.89 -4.39 15.03
CA LYS A 94 -14.58 -4.75 16.30
C LYS A 94 -15.94 -5.46 16.12
N SER A 95 -16.42 -5.59 14.88
CA SER A 95 -17.68 -6.24 14.53
C SER A 95 -17.61 -6.79 13.10
N SER A 96 -18.56 -7.64 12.73
CA SER A 96 -18.69 -8.15 11.34
C SER A 96 -18.87 -7.01 10.32
N ILE A 97 -19.69 -6.01 10.65
CA ILE A 97 -19.91 -4.83 9.79
C ILE A 97 -18.61 -4.02 9.62
N ALA A 98 -17.85 -3.82 10.71
CA ALA A 98 -16.56 -3.14 10.63
C ALA A 98 -15.56 -3.94 9.78
N GLY A 99 -15.53 -5.27 9.93
CA GLY A 99 -14.71 -6.17 9.12
C GLY A 99 -15.03 -6.07 7.63
N ALA A 100 -16.31 -6.15 7.25
CA ALA A 100 -16.73 -6.03 5.86
C ALA A 100 -16.34 -4.67 5.25
N ARG A 101 -16.47 -3.58 6.01
CA ARG A 101 -16.04 -2.24 5.56
C ARG A 101 -14.52 -2.16 5.40
N PHE A 102 -13.77 -2.77 6.32
CA PHE A 102 -12.31 -2.80 6.26
C PHE A 102 -11.81 -3.53 5.01
N VAL A 103 -12.36 -4.72 4.73
CA VAL A 103 -12.07 -5.48 3.51
C VAL A 103 -12.40 -4.67 2.25
N LYS A 104 -13.60 -4.07 2.20
CA LYS A 104 -14.07 -3.31 1.04
C LYS A 104 -13.11 -2.16 0.67
N ASN A 105 -12.50 -1.52 1.66
CA ASN A 105 -11.65 -0.34 1.46
C ASN A 105 -10.15 -0.68 1.44
N TRP A 106 -9.77 -1.94 1.65
CA TRP A 106 -8.39 -2.36 1.91
C TRP A 106 -7.38 -1.87 0.86
N PHE A 107 -7.66 -2.13 -0.42
CA PHE A 107 -6.76 -1.74 -1.52
C PHE A 107 -6.73 -0.24 -1.76
N ASP A 108 -7.87 0.43 -1.60
CA ASP A 108 -8.01 1.87 -1.81
C ASP A 108 -7.25 2.64 -0.72
N GLU A 109 -7.38 2.21 0.54
CA GLU A 109 -6.60 2.74 1.66
C GLU A 109 -5.11 2.44 1.51
N SER A 110 -4.74 1.21 1.10
CA SER A 110 -3.33 0.84 0.87
C SER A 110 -2.68 1.73 -0.19
N ALA A 111 -3.37 1.97 -1.30
CA ALA A 111 -2.91 2.87 -2.36
C ALA A 111 -2.75 4.32 -1.86
N LEU A 112 -3.74 4.82 -1.11
CA LEU A 112 -3.67 6.14 -0.49
C LEU A 112 -2.45 6.27 0.44
N ARG A 113 -2.18 5.25 1.25
CA ARG A 113 -1.04 5.26 2.18
C ARG A 113 0.30 5.20 1.47
N LEU A 114 0.42 4.43 0.39
CA LEU A 114 1.62 4.43 -0.45
C LEU A 114 1.89 5.82 -1.05
N ILE A 115 0.84 6.50 -1.57
CA ILE A 115 0.97 7.86 -2.11
C ILE A 115 1.37 8.85 -1.00
N GLN A 116 0.74 8.79 0.17
CA GLN A 116 1.12 9.63 1.31
C GLN A 116 2.59 9.44 1.70
N MET A 117 3.06 8.20 1.81
CA MET A 117 4.46 7.93 2.13
C MET A 117 5.40 8.45 1.04
N ARG A 118 5.04 8.29 -0.25
CA ARG A 118 5.82 8.84 -1.37
C ARG A 118 5.99 10.35 -1.26
N ASP A 119 4.89 11.05 -1.05
CA ASP A 119 4.87 12.51 -1.02
C ASP A 119 5.68 13.00 0.20
N MET A 120 5.45 12.41 1.39
CA MET A 120 6.19 12.74 2.62
C MET A 120 7.72 12.56 2.52
N LEU A 121 8.19 11.54 1.79
CA LEU A 121 9.60 11.17 1.65
C LEU A 121 10.32 11.89 0.49
N ASN A 122 9.56 12.41 -0.47
CA ASN A 122 10.08 13.12 -1.63
C ASN A 122 9.94 14.64 -1.54
N ASP A 123 9.15 15.14 -0.58
CA ASP A 123 9.22 16.50 -0.06
C ASP A 123 10.52 16.77 0.71
#